data_AF-A0A290ZSA6-F1
#
_entry.id   AF-A0A290ZSA6-F1
#
_cell.length_a   1.000
_cell.length_b   1.000
_cell.length_c   1.000
_cell.angle_alpha   90.00
_cell.angle_beta   90.00
_cell.angle_gamma   90.00
#
_symmetry.space_group_name_H-M   'P 1'
#
loop_
_entity.id
_entity.type
_entity.pdbx_description
1 polymer ?
#
loop_
_entity_poly.entity_id
_entity_poly.type
_entity_poly.pdbx_seq_one_letter_code
_entity_poly.pdbx_strand_id
1 'polypeptide(L)'
;MIGYSGRGWPVTACPMDAIDISYRLKRLGKTQSQIARELGVRQGVVSNVIHNRATAHGVASYIADLLEMRVEDLWPERYRFKPRVPARRALIPETNSDGEVP
;
A
#
# COMPACT_ATOMS: atom_id res chain seq x y z
N MET A 1 -14.70 -9.66 -15.81
CA MET A 1 -13.47 -9.83 -16.60
C MET A 1 -12.31 -9.73 -15.62
N ILE A 2 -11.74 -10.87 -15.22
CA ILE A 2 -10.73 -10.95 -14.14
C ILE A 2 -9.36 -10.89 -14.82
N GLY A 3 -8.66 -9.77 -14.72
CA GLY A 3 -7.30 -9.61 -15.25
C GLY A 3 -6.31 -10.34 -14.35
N TYR A 4 -5.66 -11.37 -14.87
CA TYR A 4 -4.57 -12.06 -14.18
C TYR A 4 -3.25 -11.39 -14.56
N SER A 5 -2.63 -10.66 -13.64
CA SER A 5 -1.21 -10.35 -13.74
C SER A 5 -0.42 -11.66 -13.59
N GLY A 6 0.73 -11.79 -14.26
CA GLY A 6 1.51 -13.03 -14.48
C GLY A 6 1.99 -13.82 -13.25
N ARG A 7 1.43 -13.57 -12.06
CA ARG A 7 1.61 -14.33 -10.80
C ARG A 7 0.32 -14.93 -10.25
N GLY A 8 -0.75 -15.02 -11.04
CA GLY A 8 -1.88 -15.93 -10.77
C GLY A 8 -2.75 -15.63 -9.55
N TRP A 9 -2.74 -14.39 -9.02
CA TRP A 9 -3.62 -14.00 -7.93
C TRP A 9 -4.80 -13.19 -8.46
N PRO A 10 -6.05 -13.53 -8.11
CA PRO A 10 -7.16 -12.65 -8.40
C PRO A 10 -6.96 -11.36 -7.58
N VAL A 11 -6.92 -10.22 -8.27
CA VAL A 11 -6.98 -8.89 -7.66
C VAL A 11 -8.41 -8.65 -7.16
N THR A 12 -8.86 -9.46 -6.20
CA THR A 12 -10.19 -9.31 -5.62
C THR A 12 -10.14 -8.18 -4.60
N ALA A 13 -10.90 -7.13 -4.88
CA ALA A 13 -11.12 -5.94 -4.07
C ALA A 13 -11.90 -6.23 -2.76
N CYS A 14 -11.46 -7.22 -1.98
CA CYS A 14 -11.89 -7.43 -0.59
C CYS A 14 -10.76 -6.96 0.34
N PRO A 15 -11.07 -6.34 1.49
CA PRO A 15 -10.05 -5.88 2.42
C PRO A 15 -9.14 -7.06 2.80
N MET A 16 -7.83 -6.91 2.60
CA MET A 16 -6.89 -7.95 2.97
C MET A 16 -6.78 -8.04 4.49
N ASP A 17 -7.14 -9.19 5.03
CA ASP A 17 -6.99 -9.45 6.45
C ASP A 17 -5.56 -9.87 6.79
N ALA A 18 -5.23 -9.79 8.08
CA ALA A 18 -3.96 -10.25 8.65
C ALA A 18 -3.59 -11.68 8.21
N ILE A 19 -4.60 -12.52 7.99
CA ILE A 19 -4.47 -13.91 7.53
C ILE A 19 -3.98 -13.96 6.09
N ASP A 20 -4.53 -13.15 5.18
CA ASP A 20 -4.10 -13.08 3.77
C ASP A 20 -2.66 -12.59 3.65
N ILE A 21 -2.30 -11.55 4.41
CA ILE A 21 -0.93 -11.03 4.47
C ILE A 21 0.03 -12.13 4.93
N SER A 22 -0.31 -12.83 6.01
CA SER A 22 0.51 -13.93 6.55
C SER A 22 0.64 -15.09 5.55
N TYR A 23 -0.44 -15.44 4.87
CA TYR A 23 -0.45 -16.49 3.84
C TYR A 23 0.45 -16.13 2.66
N ARG A 24 0.36 -14.89 2.17
CA ARG A 24 1.17 -14.39 1.05
C ARG A 24 2.66 -14.35 1.40
N LEU A 25 3.01 -13.84 2.58
CA LEU A 25 4.39 -13.85 3.08
C LEU A 25 4.95 -15.29 3.15
N LYS A 26 4.16 -16.23 3.66
CA LYS A 26 4.54 -17.65 3.73
C LYS A 26 4.75 -18.25 2.33
N ARG A 27 3.91 -17.88 1.36
CA ARG A 27 4.03 -18.29 -0.06
C ARG A 27 5.32 -17.78 -0.71
N LEU A 28 5.82 -16.61 -0.30
CA LEU A 28 7.11 -16.05 -0.72
C LEU A 28 8.30 -16.67 0.04
N GLY A 29 8.06 -17.59 0.97
CA GLY A 29 9.10 -18.17 1.83
C GLY A 29 9.62 -17.20 2.90
N LYS A 30 8.93 -16.07 3.13
CA LYS A 30 9.29 -15.09 4.16
C LYS A 30 8.49 -15.34 5.43
N THR A 31 9.21 -15.58 6.52
CA THR A 31 8.60 -15.72 7.85
C THR A 31 8.62 -14.38 8.60
N GLN A 32 7.68 -14.18 9.52
CA GLN A 32 7.64 -12.98 10.37
C GLN A 32 8.94 -12.79 11.15
N SER A 33 9.57 -13.89 11.59
CA SER A 33 10.86 -13.86 12.29
C SER A 33 12.02 -13.44 11.38
N GLN A 34 12.03 -13.85 10.10
CA GLN A 34 13.02 -13.37 9.14
C GLN A 34 12.84 -11.88 8.86
N ILE A 35 11.61 -11.42 8.62
CA ILE A 35 11.31 -10.00 8.41
C ILE A 35 11.74 -9.18 9.63
N ALA A 36 11.46 -9.68 10.83
CA ALA A 36 11.87 -9.05 12.08
C ALA A 36 13.39 -8.90 12.18
N ARG A 37 14.14 -9.96 11.83
CA ARG A 37 15.61 -9.94 11.81
C ARG A 37 16.18 -9.01 10.74
N GLU A 38 15.60 -9.00 9.55
CA GLU A 38 16.00 -8.14 8.43
C GLU A 38 15.82 -6.66 8.76
N LEU A 39 14.76 -6.32 9.51
CA LEU A 39 14.47 -4.95 9.94
C LEU A 39 15.04 -4.59 11.33
N GLY A 40 15.68 -5.53 12.02
CA GLY A 40 16.20 -5.32 13.39
C GLY A 40 15.11 -5.11 14.45
N VAL A 41 13.86 -5.51 14.20
CA VAL A 41 12.73 -5.36 15.12
C VAL A 41 12.39 -6.67 15.82
N ARG A 42 11.63 -6.59 16.92
CA ARG A 42 11.09 -7.80 17.58
C ARG A 42 9.97 -8.41 16.74
N GLN A 43 9.88 -9.75 16.71
CA GLN A 43 8.82 -10.48 16.01
C GLN A 43 7.41 -10.01 16.41
N GLY A 44 7.20 -9.68 17.69
CA GLY A 44 5.92 -9.16 18.19
C GLY A 44 5.50 -7.84 17.53
N VAL A 45 6.45 -7.00 17.10
CA VAL A 45 6.15 -5.77 16.35
C VAL A 45 5.58 -6.12 14.98
N VAL A 46 6.18 -7.09 14.28
CA VAL A 46 5.70 -7.55 12.97
C VAL A 46 4.30 -8.15 13.08
N SER A 47 4.06 -8.99 14.09
CA SER A 47 2.73 -9.56 14.36
C SER A 47 1.70 -8.46 14.65
N ASN A 48 2.04 -7.50 15.52
CA ASN A 48 1.14 -6.39 15.84
C ASN A 48 0.83 -5.51 14.62
N VAL A 49 1.78 -5.29 13.72
CA VAL A 49 1.57 -4.53 12.47
C VAL A 49 0.64 -5.30 11.53
N ILE A 50 0.89 -6.60 11.31
CA ILE A 50 0.04 -7.45 10.47
C ILE A 50 -1.41 -7.47 11.01
N HIS A 51 -1.59 -7.55 12.32
CA HIS A 51 -2.90 -7.52 12.98
C HIS A 51 -3.48 -6.11 13.22
N ASN A 52 -2.89 -5.06 12.64
CA ASN A 52 -3.35 -3.67 12.80
C ASN A 52 -3.41 -3.17 14.27
N ARG A 53 -2.66 -3.81 15.18
CA ARG A 53 -2.54 -3.47 16.60
C ARG A 53 -1.43 -2.45 16.88
N ALA A 54 -0.46 -2.30 15.97
CA ALA A 54 0.61 -1.32 16.08
C ALA A 54 0.94 -0.66 14.74
N THR A 55 1.47 0.56 14.79
CA THR A 55 1.93 1.32 13.63
C THR A 55 3.46 1.29 13.56
N ALA A 56 4.01 0.64 12.53
CA ALA A 56 5.43 0.70 12.21
C ALA A 56 5.58 0.83 10.70
N HIS A 57 5.80 2.06 10.23
CA HIS A 57 5.87 2.37 8.80
C HIS A 57 6.97 1.58 8.08
N GLY A 58 8.14 1.38 8.71
CA GLY A 58 9.23 0.59 8.13
C GLY A 58 8.83 -0.87 7.87
N VAL A 59 8.13 -1.50 8.83
CA VAL A 59 7.65 -2.88 8.67
C VAL A 59 6.54 -2.95 7.63
N ALA A 60 5.59 -2.03 7.68
CA ALA A 60 4.45 -2.00 6.76
C ALA A 60 4.90 -1.74 5.31
N SER A 61 5.82 -0.79 5.10
CA SER A 61 6.41 -0.49 3.80
C SER A 61 7.20 -1.67 3.24
N TYR A 62 7.95 -2.38 4.10
CA TYR A 62 8.71 -3.56 3.68
C TYR A 62 7.79 -4.70 3.23
N ILE A 63 6.70 -4.95 3.97
CA ILE A 63 5.71 -5.95 3.58
C ILE A 63 4.98 -5.54 2.29
N ALA A 64 4.65 -4.27 2.15
CA ALA A 64 3.99 -3.74 0.96
C ALA A 64 4.87 -3.89 -0.29
N ASP A 65 6.17 -3.59 -0.18
CA ASP A 65 7.16 -3.81 -1.24
C ASP A 65 7.27 -5.29 -1.63
N LEU A 66 7.33 -6.20 -0.65
CA LEU A 66 7.34 -7.65 -0.89
C LEU A 66 6.09 -8.16 -1.60
N LEU A 67 4.95 -7.51 -1.38
CA LEU A 67 3.67 -7.87 -2.00
C LEU A 67 3.39 -7.09 -3.29
N GLU A 68 4.29 -6.17 -3.67
CA GLU A 68 4.13 -5.22 -4.77
C GLU A 68 2.77 -4.47 -4.69
N MET A 69 2.42 -4.08 -3.48
CA MET A 69 1.20 -3.36 -3.14
C MET A 69 1.55 -2.08 -2.39
N ARG A 70 0.58 -1.17 -2.26
CA ARG A 70 0.79 0.01 -1.42
C ARG A 70 0.39 -0.29 0.01
N VAL A 71 1.06 0.35 0.97
CA VAL A 71 0.74 0.22 2.40
C VAL A 71 -0.71 0.62 2.70
N GLU A 72 -1.22 1.60 1.95
CA GLU A 72 -2.61 2.07 2.03
C GLU A 72 -3.65 1.04 1.59
N ASP A 73 -3.30 0.12 0.68
CA ASP A 73 -4.19 -0.95 0.22
C ASP A 73 -4.25 -2.09 1.25
N LEU A 74 -3.13 -2.35 1.94
CA LEU A 74 -3.00 -3.39 2.96
C LEU A 74 -3.58 -2.96 4.32
N TRP A 75 -3.38 -1.69 4.69
CA TRP A 75 -3.82 -1.13 5.97
C TRP A 75 -4.52 0.23 5.76
N PRO A 76 -5.70 0.24 5.12
CA PRO A 76 -6.42 1.48 4.78
C PRO A 76 -6.85 2.28 6.03
N GLU A 77 -7.02 1.63 7.17
CA GLU A 77 -7.48 2.31 8.38
C GLU A 77 -6.37 3.13 9.08
N ARG A 78 -5.09 2.79 8.83
CA ARG A 78 -3.93 3.43 9.49
C ARG A 78 -3.07 4.26 8.56
N TYR A 79 -2.90 3.81 7.32
CA TYR A 79 -1.98 4.40 6.36
C TYR A 79 -2.69 5.05 5.17
N ARG A 80 -4.03 5.10 5.16
CA ARG A 80 -4.76 6.04 4.32
C ARG A 80 -4.43 7.45 4.80
N PHE A 81 -3.32 7.97 4.31
CA PHE A 81 -3.10 9.38 4.22
C PHE A 81 -4.27 9.91 3.40
N LYS A 82 -5.24 10.55 4.07
CA LYS A 82 -6.16 11.45 3.39
C LYS A 82 -5.25 12.35 2.56
N PRO A 83 -5.35 12.38 1.22
CA PRO A 83 -4.52 13.26 0.44
C PRO A 83 -4.78 14.64 1.02
N ARG A 84 -3.77 15.23 1.67
CA ARG A 84 -3.74 16.68 1.80
C ARG A 84 -3.58 17.10 0.35
N VAL A 85 -4.70 17.33 -0.32
CA VAL A 85 -4.72 18.07 -1.57
C VAL A 85 -3.80 19.26 -1.31
N PRO A 86 -2.63 19.37 -1.97
CA PRO A 86 -1.97 20.65 -1.97
C PRO A 86 -2.96 21.58 -2.68
N ALA A 87 -3.61 22.45 -1.93
CA ALA A 87 -4.53 23.46 -2.44
C ALA A 87 -3.79 24.55 -3.25
N ARG A 88 -2.73 24.18 -3.97
CA ARG A 88 -1.94 25.09 -4.78
C ARG A 88 -1.54 24.39 -6.06
N ARG A 89 -1.94 25.04 -7.16
CA ARG A 89 -1.48 24.88 -8.54
C ARG A 89 -2.33 24.00 -9.46
N ALA A 90 -3.62 24.33 -9.55
CA ALA A 90 -4.28 24.39 -10.85
C ALA A 90 -4.58 25.87 -11.17
N LEU A 91 -3.53 26.71 -11.13
CA LEU A 91 -3.51 27.93 -11.92
C LEU A 91 -3.17 27.46 -13.32
N ILE A 92 -4.20 27.23 -14.13
CA ILE A 92 -4.06 27.26 -15.58
C ILE A 92 -3.74 28.72 -15.95
N PRO A 93 -2.54 29.02 -16.49
CA PRO A 93 -2.36 30.30 -17.14
C PRO A 93 -3.17 30.30 -18.44
N GLU A 94 -4.13 31.21 -18.49
CA GLU A 94 -4.52 31.99 -19.67
C GLU A 94 -3.94 31.56 -21.03
N THR A 95 -4.83 31.10 -21.92
CA THR A 95 -4.70 31.40 -23.34
C THR A 95 -5.94 32.18 -23.74
N ASN A 96 -5.82 33.51 -23.71
CA ASN A 96 -6.72 34.38 -24.44
C ASN A 96 -6.51 34.08 -25.92
N SER A 97 -7.38 33.25 -26.50
CA SER A 97 -7.56 33.19 -27.95
C SER A 97 -8.45 34.38 -28.32
N ASP A 98 -7.75 35.46 -28.64
CA ASP A 98 -8.22 36.60 -29.40
C ASP A 98 -8.74 36.16 -30.78
N GLY A 99 -9.87 36.73 -31.19
CA GLY A 99 -10.24 36.93 -32.60
C GLY A 99 -11.05 35.82 -33.30
N GLU A 100 -12.38 35.97 -33.34
CA GLU A 100 -13.18 35.72 -34.55
C GLU A 100 -14.61 36.31 -34.39
N VAL A 101 -14.80 37.53 -34.90
CA VAL A 101 -16.02 38.06 -35.56
C VAL A 101 -15.57 39.30 -36.34
N PRO A 102 -16.10 39.62 -37.53
CA PRO A 102 -17.30 39.09 -38.18
C PRO A 102 -17.10 38.35 -39.51
#